data_AF-A0A4Y2A2H5-F1
#
_entry.id   AF-A0A4Y2A2H5-F1
#
_cell.length_a   1.000
_cell.length_b   1.000
_cell.length_c   1.000
_cell.angle_alpha   90.00
_cell.angle_beta   90.00
_cell.angle_gamma   90.00
#
_symmetry.space_group_name_H-M   'P 1'
#
loop_
_entity.id
_entity.type
_entity.pdbx_description
1 polymer ?
#
loop_
_entity_poly.entity_id
_entity_poly.type
_entity_poly.pdbx_seq_one_letter_code
_entity_poly.pdbx_strand_id
1 'polypeptide(L)'
;MNAHSTIWGYPNDSPQGNAMENFISSTNLHLLNVKDAGPTFQQCNSKGWPDLTLSIGQHLLNTTSWEVLENVSFSVHNFIKIQLNIKVQSHSYTRFKTTYGGHKKFIQNFKPNVNSIQQEINSCNSKEDLDKVTSNFQACKRSYKAKK
;
A
#
# COMPACT_ATOMS: atom_id res chain seq x y z
N MET A 1 -20.49 -0.63 -4.62
CA MET A 1 -20.99 -1.92 -4.12
C MET A 1 -22.34 -1.72 -3.46
N ASN A 2 -23.40 -2.37 -3.95
CA ASN A 2 -24.77 -2.08 -3.50
C ASN A 2 -25.14 -2.83 -2.21
N ALA A 3 -24.25 -2.76 -1.22
CA ALA A 3 -24.38 -3.39 0.08
C ALA A 3 -24.71 -2.31 1.12
N HIS A 4 -25.80 -2.47 1.85
CA HIS A 4 -26.25 -1.47 2.81
C HIS A 4 -25.72 -1.85 4.19
N SER A 5 -25.01 -0.93 4.83
CA SER A 5 -24.57 -1.07 6.21
C SER A 5 -24.58 0.28 6.92
N THR A 6 -24.98 0.23 8.17
CA THR A 6 -24.90 1.31 9.14
C THR A 6 -23.47 1.74 9.46
N ILE A 7 -22.47 0.95 9.09
CA ILE A 7 -21.05 1.28 9.28
C ILE A 7 -20.58 2.36 8.30
N TRP A 8 -21.09 2.37 7.05
CA TRP A 8 -20.69 3.33 6.01
C TRP A 8 -21.79 4.27 5.53
N GLY A 9 -22.86 4.45 6.31
CA GLY A 9 -23.79 5.57 6.16
C GLY A 9 -25.24 5.20 5.84
N TYR A 10 -25.58 3.92 5.62
CA TYR A 10 -26.98 3.53 5.46
C TYR A 10 -27.74 3.52 6.80
N PRO A 11 -29.07 3.69 6.80
CA PRO A 11 -29.87 3.61 8.03
C PRO A 11 -30.08 2.17 8.52
N ASN A 12 -29.82 1.17 7.68
CA ASN A 12 -30.02 -0.23 7.99
C ASN A 12 -28.98 -1.12 7.30
N ASP A 13 -28.84 -2.33 7.82
CA ASP A 13 -27.97 -3.35 7.27
C ASP A 13 -28.77 -4.28 6.36
N SER A 14 -28.20 -4.62 5.19
CA SER A 14 -28.73 -5.67 4.31
C SER A 14 -27.91 -6.95 4.46
N PRO A 15 -28.42 -8.13 4.02
CA PRO A 15 -27.63 -9.35 4.02
C PRO A 15 -26.30 -9.22 3.24
N GLN A 16 -26.30 -8.39 2.18
CA GLN A 16 -25.10 -8.07 1.41
C GLN A 16 -24.15 -7.15 2.20
N GLY A 17 -24.69 -6.21 2.99
CA GLY A 17 -23.93 -5.42 3.97
C GLY A 17 -23.22 -6.31 4.98
N ASN A 18 -23.97 -7.16 5.66
CA ASN A 18 -23.44 -8.10 6.66
C ASN A 18 -22.36 -9.01 6.07
N ALA A 19 -22.56 -9.52 4.84
CA ALA A 19 -21.56 -10.31 4.15
C ALA A 19 -20.27 -9.52 3.87
N MET A 20 -20.39 -8.24 3.50
CA MET A 20 -19.23 -7.38 3.28
C MET A 20 -18.52 -7.02 4.59
N GLU A 21 -19.25 -6.75 5.65
CA GLU A 21 -18.68 -6.51 6.98
C GLU A 21 -17.90 -7.73 7.47
N ASN A 22 -18.46 -8.93 7.30
CA ASN A 22 -17.77 -10.18 7.59
C ASN A 22 -16.51 -10.34 6.74
N PHE A 23 -16.56 -9.99 5.44
CA PHE A 23 -15.38 -10.01 4.59
C PHE A 23 -14.30 -9.04 5.07
N ILE A 24 -14.66 -7.78 5.34
CA ILE A 24 -13.72 -6.75 5.84
C ILE A 24 -13.11 -7.20 7.16
N SER A 25 -13.90 -7.69 8.11
CA SER A 25 -13.43 -8.13 9.44
C SER A 25 -12.61 -9.43 9.41
N SER A 26 -12.90 -10.35 8.48
CA SER A 26 -12.12 -11.58 8.29
C SER A 26 -10.81 -11.38 7.52
N THR A 27 -10.61 -10.19 6.95
CA THR A 27 -9.43 -9.83 6.17
C THR A 27 -8.66 -8.71 6.87
N ASN A 28 -7.43 -8.43 6.43
CA ASN A 28 -6.64 -7.30 6.96
C ASN A 28 -7.00 -5.98 6.25
N LEU A 29 -8.30 -5.78 6.00
CA LEU A 29 -8.83 -4.58 5.35
C LEU A 29 -9.44 -3.65 6.40
N HIS A 30 -9.27 -2.36 6.18
CA HIS A 30 -9.86 -1.32 7.01
C HIS A 30 -10.70 -0.38 6.15
N LEU A 31 -11.92 -0.11 6.63
CA LEU A 31 -12.83 0.84 6.00
C LEU A 31 -12.37 2.28 6.27
N LEU A 32 -12.23 3.06 5.21
CA LEU A 32 -11.85 4.48 5.27
C LEU A 32 -13.05 5.44 5.13
N ASN A 33 -14.23 4.93 4.76
CA ASN A 33 -15.45 5.75 4.69
C ASN A 33 -15.75 6.39 6.05
N VAL A 34 -16.12 7.66 6.02
CA VAL A 34 -16.65 8.37 7.19
C VAL A 34 -18.16 8.15 7.25
N LYS A 35 -18.63 7.54 8.33
CA LYS A 35 -20.04 7.15 8.51
C LYS A 35 -21.04 8.30 8.29
N ASP A 36 -20.73 9.47 8.82
CA ASP A 36 -21.63 10.64 8.80
C ASP A 36 -21.43 11.54 7.57
N ALA A 37 -20.69 11.08 6.57
CA ALA A 37 -20.51 11.83 5.34
C ALA A 37 -21.77 11.83 4.46
N GLY A 38 -21.83 12.81 3.55
CA GLY A 38 -22.86 12.88 2.52
C GLY A 38 -22.93 11.62 1.65
N PRO A 39 -24.04 11.42 0.92
CA PRO A 39 -24.22 10.23 0.09
C PRO A 39 -23.21 10.18 -1.06
N THR A 40 -22.63 9.01 -1.33
CA THR A 40 -21.75 8.82 -2.50
C THR A 40 -22.55 8.63 -3.79
N PHE A 41 -23.83 8.30 -3.68
CA PHE A 41 -24.77 8.18 -4.78
C PHE A 41 -26.01 9.04 -4.50
N GLN A 42 -26.39 9.87 -5.46
CA GLN A 42 -27.60 10.68 -5.37
C GLN A 42 -28.28 10.80 -6.73
N GLN A 43 -29.55 10.38 -6.81
CA GLN A 43 -30.37 10.49 -8.00
C GLN A 43 -31.76 11.01 -7.64
N CYS A 44 -32.08 12.23 -8.05
CA CYS A 44 -33.35 12.93 -7.75
C CYS A 44 -33.74 12.86 -6.26
N ASN A 45 -34.48 11.84 -5.86
CA ASN A 45 -34.98 11.62 -4.49
C ASN A 45 -34.31 10.44 -3.77
N SER A 46 -33.40 9.73 -4.43
CA SER A 46 -32.67 8.59 -3.87
C SER A 46 -31.26 9.02 -3.45
N LYS A 47 -30.85 8.57 -2.27
CA LYS A 47 -29.50 8.76 -1.71
C LYS A 47 -28.97 7.41 -1.25
N GLY A 48 -27.68 7.16 -1.48
CA GLY A 48 -27.01 5.94 -1.05
C GLY A 48 -25.52 6.14 -0.83
N TRP A 49 -24.92 5.16 -0.18
CA TRP A 49 -23.47 5.07 0.10
C TRP A 49 -22.89 3.77 -0.46
N PRO A 50 -23.13 3.42 -1.76
CA PRO A 50 -22.62 2.16 -2.29
C PRO A 50 -21.09 2.15 -2.44
N ASP A 51 -20.42 3.30 -2.45
CA ASP A 51 -19.00 3.38 -2.79
C ASP A 51 -18.13 3.26 -1.54
N LEU A 52 -17.32 2.20 -1.49
CA LEU A 52 -16.46 1.87 -0.35
C LEU A 52 -14.99 2.12 -0.70
N THR A 53 -14.28 2.70 0.25
CA THR A 53 -12.85 2.87 0.23
C THR A 53 -12.24 1.99 1.31
N LEU A 54 -11.41 1.03 0.90
CA LEU A 54 -10.75 0.08 1.79
C LEU A 54 -9.24 0.24 1.68
N SER A 55 -8.53 -0.07 2.76
CA SER A 55 -7.07 -0.04 2.78
C SER A 55 -6.49 -1.24 3.50
N ILE A 56 -5.28 -1.63 3.09
CA ILE A 56 -4.46 -2.61 3.82
C ILE A 56 -3.52 -1.81 4.71
N GLY A 57 -3.64 -2.01 6.03
CA GLY A 57 -2.77 -1.36 7.02
C GLY A 57 -3.49 -0.33 7.87
N GLN A 58 -3.69 -0.68 9.14
CA GLN A 58 -4.39 0.12 10.14
C GLN A 58 -3.84 1.54 10.33
N HIS A 59 -2.54 1.74 10.10
CA HIS A 59 -1.89 3.06 10.21
C HIS A 59 -2.50 4.12 9.29
N LEU A 60 -3.12 3.70 8.16
CA LEU A 60 -3.74 4.61 7.21
C LEU A 60 -5.02 5.27 7.73
N LEU A 61 -5.70 4.67 8.72
CA LEU A 61 -6.92 5.23 9.30
C LEU A 61 -6.68 6.61 9.92
N ASN A 62 -5.50 6.82 10.51
CA ASN A 62 -5.17 8.06 11.22
C ASN A 62 -4.47 9.09 10.32
N THR A 63 -3.94 8.66 9.17
CA THR A 63 -3.19 9.53 8.25
C THR A 63 -3.99 9.89 7.00
N THR A 64 -5.21 9.37 6.86
CA THR A 64 -6.05 9.60 5.69
C THR A 64 -7.22 10.49 6.06
N SER A 65 -7.44 11.56 5.30
CA SER A 65 -8.74 12.25 5.31
C SER A 65 -9.59 11.75 4.16
N TRP A 66 -10.87 11.56 4.43
CA TRP A 66 -11.85 11.04 3.49
C TRP A 66 -13.09 11.92 3.53
N GLU A 67 -13.54 12.40 2.38
CA GLU A 67 -14.73 13.23 2.26
C GLU A 67 -15.45 12.99 0.93
N VAL A 68 -16.77 13.20 0.93
CA VAL A 68 -17.58 13.25 -0.29
C VAL A 68 -17.68 14.71 -0.72
N LEU A 69 -17.28 15.01 -1.94
CA LEU A 69 -17.36 16.36 -2.48
C LEU A 69 -18.77 16.66 -2.99
N GLU A 70 -19.30 17.81 -2.62
CA GLU A 70 -20.62 18.32 -3.04
C GLU A 70 -20.61 18.96 -4.45
N ASN A 71 -19.54 18.76 -5.21
CA ASN A 71 -19.40 19.36 -6.54
C ASN A 71 -20.46 18.80 -7.50
N VAL A 72 -21.00 19.69 -8.35
CA VAL A 72 -21.91 19.30 -9.42
C VAL A 72 -21.18 18.36 -10.37
N SER A 73 -21.54 17.08 -10.32
CA SER A 73 -21.16 16.09 -11.33
C SER A 73 -22.37 15.85 -12.24
N PHE A 74 -22.15 15.57 -13.51
CA PHE A 74 -23.21 15.08 -14.41
C PHE A 74 -23.52 13.59 -14.18
N SER A 75 -22.99 13.01 -13.10
CA SER A 75 -23.18 11.62 -12.69
C SER A 75 -24.11 11.56 -11.49
N VAL A 76 -24.75 10.42 -11.32
CA VAL A 76 -25.49 10.07 -10.09
C VAL A 76 -24.56 9.67 -8.94
N HIS A 77 -23.24 9.59 -9.18
CA HIS A 77 -22.22 9.39 -8.15
C HIS A 77 -21.48 10.69 -7.83
N ASN A 78 -21.31 10.95 -6.54
CA ASN A 78 -20.52 12.05 -6.00
C ASN A 78 -19.04 11.66 -5.92
N PHE A 79 -18.15 12.66 -6.04
CA PHE A 79 -16.72 12.41 -5.96
C PHE A 79 -16.30 12.11 -4.53
N ILE A 80 -15.46 11.09 -4.36
CA ILE A 80 -14.80 10.81 -3.10
C ILE A 80 -13.37 11.37 -3.17
N LYS A 81 -13.03 12.25 -2.23
CA LYS A 81 -11.66 12.75 -2.07
C LYS A 81 -10.99 12.01 -0.93
N ILE A 82 -9.84 11.43 -1.25
CA ILE A 82 -8.97 10.73 -0.32
C ILE A 82 -7.64 11.47 -0.32
N GLN A 83 -7.21 11.95 0.84
CA GLN A 83 -5.91 12.59 0.99
C GLN A 83 -5.06 11.82 1.99
N LEU A 84 -3.95 11.29 1.52
CA LEU A 84 -3.00 10.52 2.30
C LEU A 84 -1.91 11.45 2.85
N ASN A 85 -1.95 11.73 4.15
CA ASN A 85 -0.96 12.54 4.84
C ASN A 85 0.19 11.65 5.36
N ILE A 86 0.84 10.92 4.44
CA ILE A 86 1.90 9.98 4.76
C ILE A 86 3.25 10.60 4.40
N LYS A 87 4.22 10.48 5.30
CA LYS A 87 5.62 10.77 4.98
C LYS A 87 6.16 9.62 4.13
N VAL A 88 6.06 9.75 2.82
CA VAL A 88 6.66 8.78 1.90
C VAL A 88 8.17 8.95 1.94
N GLN A 89 8.87 8.01 2.58
CA GLN A 89 10.31 7.86 2.35
C GLN A 89 10.49 7.24 0.96
N SER A 90 10.68 8.11 -0.03
CA SER A 90 11.06 7.71 -1.38
C SER A 90 12.44 7.05 -1.31
N HIS A 91 12.47 5.72 -1.41
CA HIS A 91 13.71 4.98 -1.56
C HIS A 91 13.95 4.75 -3.05
N SER A 92 14.91 5.45 -3.63
CA SER A 92 15.37 5.17 -4.99
C SER A 92 16.37 4.01 -4.95
N TYR A 93 15.91 2.82 -5.32
CA TYR A 93 16.80 1.68 -5.44
C TYR A 93 17.57 1.75 -6.77
N THR A 94 18.89 1.58 -6.69
CA THR A 94 19.71 1.46 -7.91
C THR A 94 19.33 0.16 -8.63
N ARG A 95 18.74 0.28 -9.81
CA ARG A 95 18.44 -0.89 -10.66
C ARG A 95 19.65 -1.18 -11.54
N PHE A 96 20.06 -2.45 -11.61
CA PHE A 96 21.18 -2.89 -12.44
C PHE A 96 20.71 -3.57 -13.72
N LYS A 97 21.46 -3.40 -14.81
CA LYS A 97 21.21 -4.00 -16.13
C LYS A 97 21.73 -5.45 -16.20
N THR A 98 21.09 -6.37 -15.47
CA THR A 98 21.53 -7.78 -15.37
C THR A 98 21.37 -8.57 -16.68
N THR A 99 20.43 -8.19 -17.54
CA THR A 99 20.18 -8.86 -18.84
C THR A 99 21.27 -8.62 -19.89
N TYR A 100 22.19 -7.67 -19.66
CA TYR A 100 23.24 -7.29 -20.62
C TYR A 100 24.59 -7.95 -20.30
N GLY A 101 24.58 -9.02 -19.50
CA GLY A 101 25.78 -9.74 -19.08
C GLY A 101 26.42 -9.19 -17.80
N GLY A 102 27.68 -9.55 -17.55
CA GLY A 102 28.40 -9.21 -16.32
C GLY A 102 28.31 -10.27 -15.20
N HIS A 103 27.56 -11.36 -15.40
CA HIS A 103 27.41 -12.43 -14.41
C HIS A 103 28.74 -13.08 -13.99
N LYS A 104 29.63 -13.38 -14.94
CA LYS A 104 30.96 -13.94 -14.62
C LYS A 104 31.77 -12.99 -13.72
N LYS A 105 31.72 -11.69 -14.03
CA LYS A 105 32.37 -10.63 -13.24
C LYS A 105 31.73 -10.51 -11.85
N PHE A 106 30.41 -10.63 -11.76
CA PHE A 106 29.68 -10.67 -10.50
C PHE A 106 30.13 -11.84 -9.64
N ILE A 107 30.14 -13.06 -10.17
CA ILE A 107 30.58 -14.25 -9.43
C ILE A 107 32.03 -14.11 -8.99
N GLN A 108 32.93 -13.62 -9.84
CA GLN A 108 34.34 -13.36 -9.47
C GLN A 108 34.47 -12.35 -8.32
N ASN A 109 33.66 -11.30 -8.32
CA ASN A 109 33.67 -10.27 -7.28
C ASN A 109 32.95 -10.70 -5.99
N PHE A 110 31.95 -11.56 -6.10
CA PHE A 110 31.11 -11.96 -4.98
C PHE A 110 31.69 -13.16 -4.22
N LYS A 111 32.18 -14.18 -4.96
CA LYS A 111 32.64 -15.45 -4.41
C LYS A 111 33.66 -15.33 -3.26
N PRO A 112 34.66 -14.41 -3.29
CA PRO A 112 35.62 -14.28 -2.19
C PRO A 112 34.99 -13.85 -0.86
N ASN A 113 33.88 -13.11 -0.91
CA ASN A 113 33.26 -12.49 0.26
C ASN A 113 32.09 -13.30 0.82
N VAL A 114 31.67 -14.39 0.17
CA VAL A 114 30.48 -15.17 0.53
C VAL A 114 30.52 -15.64 1.98
N ASN A 115 31.65 -16.21 2.42
CA ASN A 115 31.77 -16.75 3.76
C ASN A 115 31.76 -15.64 4.84
N SER A 116 32.42 -14.51 4.58
CA SER A 116 32.41 -13.34 5.48
C SER A 116 30.99 -12.78 5.63
N ILE A 117 30.31 -12.57 4.51
CA ILE A 117 28.94 -12.07 4.49
C ILE A 117 28.01 -13.04 5.23
N GLN A 118 28.15 -14.35 5.02
CA GLN A 118 27.33 -15.34 5.71
C GLN A 118 27.52 -15.30 7.23
N GLN A 119 28.77 -15.16 7.69
CA GLN A 119 29.06 -15.01 9.12
C GLN A 119 28.47 -13.72 9.69
N GLU A 120 28.62 -12.61 8.98
CA GLU A 120 28.05 -11.32 9.36
C GLU A 120 26.51 -11.41 9.48
N ILE A 121 25.83 -12.00 8.49
CA ILE A 121 24.37 -12.22 8.52
C ILE A 121 23.95 -13.05 9.73
N ASN A 122 24.67 -14.14 10.01
CA ASN A 122 24.35 -15.02 11.14
C ASN A 122 24.55 -14.33 12.50
N SER A 123 25.35 -13.26 12.55
CA SER A 123 25.62 -12.48 13.76
C SER A 123 24.69 -11.28 13.95
N CYS A 124 23.86 -10.94 12.96
CA CYS A 124 22.94 -9.81 13.03
C CYS A 124 21.85 -10.03 14.08
N ASN A 125 21.70 -9.09 15.01
CA ASN A 125 20.63 -9.11 16.01
C ASN A 125 19.74 -7.86 15.96
N SER A 126 20.08 -6.91 15.10
CA SER A 126 19.37 -5.64 14.94
C SER A 126 19.19 -5.29 13.46
N LYS A 127 18.31 -4.33 13.19
CA LYS A 127 18.13 -3.77 11.85
C LYS A 127 19.41 -3.06 11.39
N GLU A 128 20.08 -2.38 12.30
CA GLU A 128 21.31 -1.64 12.06
C GLU A 128 22.45 -2.57 11.61
N ASP A 129 22.55 -3.76 12.20
CA ASP A 129 23.51 -4.78 11.78
C ASP A 129 23.25 -5.21 10.33
N LEU A 130 21.97 -5.45 9.98
CA LEU A 130 21.58 -5.87 8.63
C LEU A 130 21.86 -4.78 7.58
N ASP A 131 21.60 -3.52 7.91
CA ASP A 131 21.89 -2.38 7.03
C ASP A 131 23.40 -2.26 6.78
N LYS A 132 24.23 -2.52 7.79
CA LYS A 132 25.70 -2.54 7.67
C LYS A 132 26.18 -3.65 6.75
N VAL A 133 25.67 -4.87 6.90
CA VAL A 133 26.01 -5.99 5.99
C VAL A 133 25.57 -5.71 4.56
N THR A 134 24.39 -5.10 4.38
CA THR A 134 23.88 -4.73 3.06
C THR A 134 24.78 -3.68 2.39
N SER A 135 25.41 -2.79 3.15
CA SER A 135 26.38 -1.84 2.61
C SER A 135 27.63 -2.52 2.01
N ASN A 136 27.98 -3.72 2.48
CA ASN A 136 29.10 -4.52 1.97
C ASN A 136 28.77 -5.22 0.62
N PHE A 137 27.50 -5.29 0.21
CA PHE A 137 27.05 -5.85 -1.07
C PHE A 137 27.34 -4.92 -2.27
N GLN A 138 28.61 -4.59 -2.50
CA GLN A 138 29.04 -3.75 -3.64
C GLN A 138 29.31 -4.54 -4.93
N ALA A 139 29.23 -5.88 -4.89
CA ALA A 139 29.53 -6.74 -6.05
C ALA A 139 28.65 -6.40 -7.27
N CYS A 140 27.38 -6.06 -7.06
CA CYS A 140 26.47 -5.62 -8.12
C CYS A 140 26.96 -4.33 -8.80
N LYS A 141 27.37 -3.31 -8.02
CA LYS A 141 27.89 -2.04 -8.57
C LYS A 141 29.17 -2.21 -9.38
N ARG A 142 30.04 -3.15 -8.97
CA ARG A 142 31.30 -3.44 -9.67
C ARG A 142 31.11 -4.26 -10.95
N SER A 143 29.94 -4.90 -11.10
CA SER A 143 29.72 -5.92 -12.14
C SER A 143 28.69 -5.50 -13.19
N TYR A 144 27.71 -4.69 -12.81
CA TYR A 144 26.61 -4.30 -13.69
C TYR A 144 26.54 -2.79 -13.87
N LYS A 145 26.10 -2.35 -15.05
CA LYS A 145 25.76 -0.94 -15.30
C LYS A 145 24.43 -0.61 -14.63
N ALA A 146 24.33 0.58 -14.02
CA ALA A 146 23.06 1.08 -13.53
C ALA A 146 22.09 1.35 -14.69
N LYS A 147 20.81 1.08 -14.47
CA LYS A 147 19.71 1.50 -15.33
C LYS A 147 19.35 2.92 -14.92
N LYS A 148 19.38 3.83 -15.90
CA LYS A 148 18.83 5.18 -15.75
C LYS A 148 17.30 5.10 -15.69
#